data_AF-A0AAN4YL60-F1
#
_entry.id   AF-A0AAN4YL60-F1
#
_cell.length_a   1.000
_cell.length_b   1.000
_cell.length_c   1.000
_cell.angle_alpha   90.00
_cell.angle_beta   90.00
_cell.angle_gamma   90.00
#
_symmetry.space_group_name_H-M   'P 1'
#
loop_
_entity.id
_entity.type
_entity.pdbx_description
1 polymer ?
#
loop_
_entity_poly.entity_id
_entity_poly.type
_entity_poly.pdbx_seq_one_letter_code
_entity_poly.pdbx_strand_id
1 'polypeptide(L)'
;MLLQSTLELNILPFMDTDNFSVNLSMIRFAGSIHLTSHQGQDPILKCIVDLWAKHRVIVKDLFSYEKDCLEHEVNDSAIFNAIQVLQRELNVSLATAKEAARNIQLETEREMHGLYKEILGRTGTYSPEARYVRALVESLAGNVFYSSTAERNAMPLLGKSAGENEP
;
A
#
# COMPACT_ATOMS: atom_id res chain seq x y z
N MET A 1 -18.02 -5.98 -6.14
CA MET A 1 -18.83 -4.80 -5.75
C MET A 1 -18.77 -4.55 -4.24
N LEU A 2 -19.24 -5.47 -3.37
CA LEU A 2 -19.22 -5.29 -1.90
C LEU A 2 -17.83 -5.03 -1.28
N LEU A 3 -16.79 -5.80 -1.66
CA LEU A 3 -15.43 -5.62 -1.12
C LEU A 3 -14.82 -4.25 -1.46
N GLN A 4 -15.14 -3.73 -2.65
CA GLN A 4 -14.57 -2.47 -3.15
C GLN A 4 -15.19 -1.28 -2.42
N SER A 5 -16.51 -1.32 -2.19
CA SER A 5 -17.22 -0.34 -1.36
C SER A 5 -16.77 -0.35 0.10
N THR A 6 -16.47 -1.52 0.70
CA THR A 6 -15.96 -1.59 2.08
C THR A 6 -14.56 -0.99 2.22
N LEU A 7 -13.67 -1.21 1.24
CA LEU A 7 -12.32 -0.61 1.24
C LEU A 7 -12.37 0.91 1.04
N GLU A 8 -13.24 1.38 0.14
CA GLU A 8 -13.37 2.80 -0.18
C GLU A 8 -14.04 3.60 0.95
N LEU A 9 -15.02 3.01 1.65
CA LEU A 9 -15.73 3.67 2.77
C LEU A 9 -15.02 3.55 4.11
N ASN A 10 -14.30 2.44 4.38
CA ASN A 10 -13.78 2.14 5.72
C ASN A 10 -12.24 2.11 5.81
N ILE A 11 -11.50 2.16 4.70
CA ILE A 11 -10.02 2.15 4.74
C ILE A 11 -9.44 3.45 4.19
N LEU A 12 -9.88 3.92 3.01
CA LEU A 12 -9.37 5.16 2.41
C LEU A 12 -9.46 6.43 3.29
N PRO A 13 -10.55 6.69 4.05
CA PRO A 13 -10.63 7.89 4.89
C PRO A 13 -9.78 7.83 6.18
N PHE A 14 -9.24 6.66 6.54
CA PHE A 14 -8.27 6.53 7.64
C PHE A 14 -6.82 6.53 7.16
N MET A 15 -6.60 6.60 5.84
CA MET A 15 -5.27 6.70 5.27
C MET A 15 -4.76 8.12 5.43
N ASP A 16 -3.56 8.24 5.98
CA ASP A 16 -2.85 9.49 6.23
C ASP A 16 -2.56 10.24 4.90
N THR A 17 -3.56 10.98 4.42
CA THR A 17 -3.56 11.69 3.12
C THR A 17 -2.38 12.66 3.00
N ASP A 18 -1.95 13.21 4.14
CA ASP A 18 -0.85 14.16 4.23
C ASP A 18 0.49 13.47 3.90
N ASN A 19 0.68 12.24 4.36
CA ASN A 19 1.88 11.46 4.06
C ASN A 19 1.94 11.06 2.57
N PHE A 20 0.82 10.79 1.90
CA PHE A 20 0.84 10.46 0.47
C PHE A 20 1.32 11.62 -0.39
N SER A 21 0.88 12.85 -0.10
CA SER A 21 1.33 14.04 -0.84
C SER A 21 2.85 14.22 -0.79
N VAL A 22 3.47 13.99 0.39
CA VAL A 22 4.93 14.04 0.57
C VAL A 22 5.63 12.93 -0.21
N ASN A 23 5.15 11.69 -0.11
CA ASN A 23 5.74 10.55 -0.83
C ASN A 23 5.70 10.76 -2.35
N LEU A 24 4.56 11.20 -2.90
CA LEU A 24 4.42 11.50 -4.33
C LEU A 24 5.37 12.62 -4.76
N SER A 25 5.56 13.64 -3.92
CA SER A 25 6.52 14.72 -4.16
C SER A 25 7.96 14.22 -4.17
N MET A 26 8.33 13.36 -3.22
CA MET A 26 9.66 12.73 -3.17
C MET A 26 9.94 11.86 -4.39
N ILE A 27 8.96 11.07 -4.84
CA ILE A 27 9.09 10.23 -6.04
C ILE A 27 9.34 11.11 -7.28
N ARG A 28 8.58 12.20 -7.45
CA ARG A 28 8.79 13.15 -8.56
C ARG A 28 10.16 13.81 -8.49
N PHE A 29 10.57 14.24 -7.29
CA PHE A 29 11.86 14.88 -7.06
C PHE A 29 13.02 13.92 -7.40
N ALA A 30 13.01 12.72 -6.85
CA ALA A 30 14.05 11.71 -7.08
C ALA A 30 14.16 11.31 -8.56
N GLY A 31 13.02 11.23 -9.27
CA GLY A 31 12.99 10.93 -10.70
C GLY A 31 13.25 12.13 -11.61
N SER A 32 13.43 13.35 -11.07
CA SER A 32 13.46 14.60 -11.85
C SER A 32 12.26 14.72 -12.81
N ILE A 33 11.08 14.35 -12.34
CA ILE A 33 9.83 14.30 -13.10
C ILE A 33 9.06 15.60 -12.90
N HIS A 34 8.77 16.27 -14.01
CA HIS A 34 8.00 17.51 -14.03
C HIS A 34 6.75 17.28 -14.88
N LEU A 35 5.59 17.24 -14.24
CA LEU A 35 4.30 17.19 -14.92
C LEU A 35 3.79 18.62 -15.09
N THR A 36 3.30 18.96 -16.28
CA THR A 36 2.53 20.20 -16.47
C THR A 36 1.19 20.09 -15.73
N SER A 37 0.55 21.24 -15.47
CA SER A 37 -0.79 21.26 -14.86
C SER A 37 -1.80 20.41 -15.63
N HIS A 38 -1.72 20.38 -16.96
CA HIS A 38 -2.59 19.52 -17.78
C HIS A 38 -2.30 18.03 -17.56
N GLN A 39 -1.03 17.62 -17.61
CA GLN A 39 -0.64 16.22 -17.40
C GLN A 39 -0.98 15.76 -15.98
N GLY A 40 -0.75 16.59 -14.96
CA GLY A 40 -1.09 16.26 -13.57
C GLY A 40 -2.60 16.11 -13.32
N GLN A 41 -3.46 16.60 -14.21
CA GLN A 41 -4.90 16.45 -14.12
C GLN A 41 -5.45 15.28 -14.94
N ASP A 42 -4.59 14.52 -15.64
CA ASP A 42 -5.00 13.35 -16.43
C ASP A 42 -5.73 12.33 -15.54
N PRO A 43 -6.96 11.93 -15.89
CA PRO A 43 -7.76 11.02 -15.06
C PRO A 43 -7.13 9.64 -14.90
N ILE A 44 -6.37 9.15 -15.89
CA ILE A 44 -5.67 7.87 -15.81
C ILE A 44 -4.52 7.98 -14.81
N LEU A 45 -3.77 9.07 -14.83
CA LEU A 45 -2.70 9.28 -13.84
C LEU A 45 -3.25 9.39 -12.42
N LYS A 46 -4.39 10.05 -12.22
CA LYS A 46 -5.06 10.10 -10.91
C LYS A 46 -5.46 8.70 -10.44
N CYS A 47 -6.09 7.91 -11.32
CA CYS A 47 -6.46 6.53 -11.00
C CYS A 47 -5.24 5.68 -10.62
N ILE A 48 -4.12 5.81 -11.34
CA ILE A 48 -2.86 5.13 -10.99
C ILE A 48 -2.34 5.58 -9.61
N VAL A 49 -2.45 6.86 -9.28
CA VAL A 49 -2.04 7.38 -7.96
C VAL A 49 -2.93 6.82 -6.84
N ASP A 50 -4.23 6.70 -7.06
CA ASP A 50 -5.15 6.10 -6.09
C ASP A 50 -4.85 4.60 -5.88
N LEU A 51 -4.57 3.87 -6.96
CA LEU A 51 -4.13 2.48 -6.91
C LEU A 51 -2.79 2.33 -6.18
N TRP A 52 -1.84 3.24 -6.41
CA TRP A 52 -0.56 3.30 -5.71
C TRP A 52 -0.77 3.50 -4.20
N ALA A 53 -1.64 4.42 -3.80
CA ALA A 53 -1.94 4.69 -2.39
C ALA A 53 -2.57 3.46 -1.72
N LYS A 54 -3.56 2.85 -2.38
CA LYS A 54 -4.22 1.63 -1.93
C LYS A 54 -3.24 0.47 -1.78
N HIS A 55 -2.37 0.24 -2.76
CA HIS A 55 -1.34 -0.80 -2.71
C HIS A 55 -0.41 -0.61 -1.51
N ARG A 56 0.11 0.61 -1.31
CA ARG A 56 1.03 0.89 -0.19
C ARG A 56 0.44 0.58 1.16
N VAL A 57 -0.83 0.94 1.39
CA VAL A 57 -1.47 0.66 2.68
C VAL A 57 -1.71 -0.82 2.88
N ILE A 58 -2.24 -1.51 1.87
CA ILE A 58 -2.46 -2.95 1.94
C ILE A 58 -1.14 -3.68 2.24
N VAL A 59 -0.05 -3.33 1.58
CA VAL A 59 1.28 -3.90 1.86
C VAL A 59 1.72 -3.56 3.28
N LYS A 60 1.67 -2.29 3.70
CA LYS A 60 2.09 -1.87 5.04
C LYS A 60 1.34 -2.68 6.11
N ASP A 61 0.02 -2.72 6.01
CA ASP A 61 -0.87 -3.38 6.97
C ASP A 61 -0.70 -4.90 6.98
N LEU A 62 -0.45 -5.51 5.82
CA LEU A 62 -0.17 -6.95 5.71
C LEU A 62 1.10 -7.36 6.46
N PHE A 63 2.14 -6.51 6.45
CA PHE A 63 3.41 -6.81 7.12
C PHE A 63 3.47 -6.29 8.57
N SER A 64 2.67 -5.28 8.94
CA SER A 64 2.64 -4.74 10.29
C SER A 64 1.60 -5.38 11.21
N TYR A 65 0.64 -6.17 10.68
CA TYR A 65 -0.51 -6.66 11.45
C TYR A 65 -0.14 -7.30 12.80
N GLU A 66 0.79 -8.26 12.81
CA GLU A 66 1.25 -8.91 14.04
C GLU A 66 1.84 -7.94 15.06
N LYS A 67 2.63 -6.96 14.60
CA LYS A 67 3.19 -5.91 15.44
C LYS A 67 2.08 -5.02 15.99
N ASP A 68 1.12 -4.62 15.17
CA ASP A 68 0.00 -3.77 15.58
C ASP A 68 -0.88 -4.50 16.63
N CYS A 69 -1.04 -5.83 16.53
CA CYS A 69 -1.69 -6.65 17.55
C CYS A 69 -0.91 -6.66 18.88
N LEU A 70 0.40 -6.85 18.84
CA LEU A 70 1.22 -6.81 20.07
C LEU A 70 1.21 -5.43 20.72
N GLU A 71 1.27 -4.36 19.92
CA GLU A 71 1.19 -2.99 20.42
C GLU A 71 -0.15 -2.74 21.13
N HIS A 72 -1.25 -3.30 20.60
CA HIS A 72 -2.55 -3.28 21.26
C HIS A 72 -2.56 -4.07 22.57
N GLU A 73 -2.02 -5.29 22.59
CA GLU A 73 -1.94 -6.11 23.80
C GLU A 73 -1.14 -5.45 24.92
N VAL A 74 -0.05 -4.75 24.58
CA VAL A 74 0.84 -4.10 25.56
C VAL A 74 0.31 -2.74 26.01
N ASN A 75 -0.25 -1.95 25.10
CA ASN A 75 -0.56 -0.53 25.37
C ASN A 75 -2.06 -0.19 25.37
N ASP A 76 -2.94 -1.18 25.17
CA ASP A 76 -4.39 -0.99 24.97
C ASP A 76 -4.71 0.00 23.84
N SER A 77 -3.86 0.04 22.80
CA SER A 77 -3.98 0.97 21.67
C SER A 77 -4.94 0.45 20.60
N ALA A 78 -5.71 1.32 19.94
CA ALA A 78 -6.59 0.85 18.87
C ALA A 78 -5.81 0.30 17.66
N ILE A 79 -6.27 -0.82 17.10
CA ILE A 79 -5.70 -1.42 15.88
C ILE A 79 -6.34 -0.75 14.65
N PHE A 80 -5.56 0.08 13.96
CA PHE A 80 -5.93 0.68 12.68
C PHE A 80 -5.21 -0.06 11.55
N ASN A 81 -5.78 -1.17 11.11
CA ASN A 81 -5.16 -2.05 10.12
C ASN A 81 -6.21 -2.69 9.19
N ALA A 82 -5.97 -2.65 7.88
CA ALA A 82 -6.86 -3.17 6.85
C ALA A 82 -7.21 -4.65 7.01
N ILE A 83 -6.31 -5.46 7.57
CA ILE A 83 -6.57 -6.88 7.83
C ILE A 83 -7.66 -7.04 8.89
N GLN A 84 -7.61 -6.25 9.95
CA GLN A 84 -8.63 -6.28 11.00
C GLN A 84 -9.99 -5.82 10.45
N VAL A 85 -10.00 -4.78 9.63
CA VAL A 85 -11.21 -4.29 8.96
C VAL A 85 -11.80 -5.38 8.07
N LEU A 86 -11.00 -5.98 7.20
CA LEU A 86 -11.44 -7.07 6.31
C LEU A 86 -11.96 -8.28 7.10
N GLN A 87 -11.30 -8.64 8.19
CA GLN A 87 -11.74 -9.75 9.04
C GLN A 87 -13.13 -9.50 9.63
N ARG A 88 -13.35 -8.30 10.20
CA ARG A 88 -14.61 -7.93 10.85
C ARG A 88 -15.74 -7.76 9.84
N GLU A 89 -15.50 -7.01 8.77
CA GLU A 89 -16.53 -6.67 7.78
C GLU A 89 -16.97 -7.88 6.95
N LEU A 90 -16.05 -8.80 6.65
CA LEU A 90 -16.37 -10.02 5.91
C LEU A 90 -16.77 -11.18 6.82
N ASN A 91 -16.62 -11.03 8.15
CA ASN A 91 -16.82 -12.08 9.14
C ASN A 91 -16.09 -13.39 8.78
N VAL A 92 -14.78 -13.28 8.54
CA VAL A 92 -13.94 -14.40 8.09
C VAL A 92 -12.78 -14.68 9.05
N SER A 93 -12.09 -15.79 8.85
CA SER A 93 -10.85 -16.08 9.58
C SER A 93 -9.76 -15.05 9.26
N LEU A 94 -8.79 -14.88 10.17
CA LEU A 94 -7.63 -14.02 9.93
C LEU A 94 -6.85 -14.44 8.67
N ALA A 95 -6.69 -15.74 8.45
CA ALA A 95 -6.01 -16.27 7.27
C ALA A 95 -6.73 -15.83 5.98
N THR A 96 -8.07 -15.95 5.96
CA THR A 96 -8.90 -15.51 4.83
C THR A 96 -8.86 -13.99 4.64
N ALA A 97 -8.81 -13.19 5.72
CA ALA A 97 -8.67 -11.74 5.63
C ALA A 97 -7.31 -11.33 5.03
N LYS A 98 -6.22 -12.00 5.42
CA LYS A 98 -4.89 -11.81 4.84
C LYS A 98 -4.84 -12.22 3.37
N GLU A 99 -5.49 -13.33 3.01
CA GLU A 99 -5.62 -13.75 1.61
C GLU A 99 -6.40 -12.71 0.78
N ALA A 100 -7.52 -12.20 1.30
CA ALA A 100 -8.29 -11.14 0.65
C ALA A 100 -7.44 -9.88 0.42
N ALA A 101 -6.65 -9.46 1.42
CA ALA A 101 -5.73 -8.33 1.29
C ALA A 101 -4.63 -8.59 0.25
N ARG A 102 -4.06 -9.79 0.19
CA ARG A 102 -3.11 -10.17 -0.86
C ARG A 102 -3.74 -10.16 -2.25
N ASN A 103 -4.98 -10.60 -2.38
CA ASN A 103 -5.71 -10.51 -3.64
C ASN A 103 -5.96 -9.06 -4.06
N ILE A 104 -6.27 -8.17 -3.11
CA ILE A 104 -6.39 -6.73 -3.38
C ILE A 104 -5.05 -6.16 -3.87
N GLN A 105 -3.93 -6.53 -3.24
CA GLN A 105 -2.59 -6.12 -3.68
C GLN A 105 -2.32 -6.55 -5.13
N LEU A 106 -2.61 -7.80 -5.48
CA LEU A 106 -2.38 -8.34 -6.83
C LEU A 106 -3.31 -7.69 -7.87
N GLU A 107 -4.55 -7.38 -7.50
CA GLU A 107 -5.50 -6.70 -8.38
C GLU A 107 -5.03 -5.28 -8.69
N THR A 108 -4.58 -4.52 -7.69
CA THR A 108 -4.08 -3.15 -7.92
C THR A 108 -2.82 -3.16 -8.79
N GLU A 109 -1.92 -4.13 -8.62
CA GLU A 109 -0.75 -4.30 -9.50
C GLU A 109 -1.17 -4.58 -10.96
N ARG A 110 -2.17 -5.45 -11.16
CA ARG A 110 -2.71 -5.77 -12.49
C ARG A 110 -3.35 -4.56 -13.16
N GLU A 111 -4.18 -3.84 -12.41
CA GLU A 111 -4.90 -2.66 -12.90
C GLU A 111 -3.92 -1.53 -13.25
N MET A 112 -2.96 -1.24 -12.36
CA MET A 112 -1.89 -0.28 -12.63
C MET A 112 -1.08 -0.64 -13.88
N HIS A 113 -0.78 -1.92 -14.10
CA HIS A 113 -0.08 -2.36 -15.30
C HIS A 113 -0.91 -2.13 -16.58
N GLY A 114 -2.23 -2.35 -16.51
CA GLY A 114 -3.16 -2.04 -17.60
C GLY A 114 -3.12 -0.56 -17.97
N LEU A 115 -3.33 0.32 -16.99
CA LEU A 115 -3.33 1.77 -17.18
C LEU A 115 -1.95 2.29 -17.61
N TYR A 116 -0.86 1.68 -17.15
CA TYR A 116 0.48 2.04 -17.61
C TYR A 116 0.66 1.79 -19.11
N LYS A 117 0.17 0.66 -19.63
CA LYS A 117 0.21 0.38 -21.08
C LYS A 117 -0.59 1.40 -21.88
N GLU A 118 -1.70 1.90 -21.33
CA GLU A 118 -2.48 2.95 -21.96
C GLU A 118 -1.70 4.29 -22.01
N ILE A 119 -1.07 4.69 -20.90
CA ILE A 119 -0.20 5.87 -20.86
C ILE A 119 0.94 5.74 -21.87
N LEU A 120 1.57 4.56 -21.96
CA LEU A 120 2.63 4.29 -22.92
C LEU A 120 2.13 4.43 -24.37
N GLY A 121 0.96 3.90 -24.68
CA GLY A 121 0.34 4.02 -26.00
C GLY A 121 0.00 5.47 -26.38
N ARG A 122 -0.42 6.29 -25.41
CA ARG A 122 -0.81 7.69 -25.62
C ARG A 122 0.38 8.65 -25.71
N THR A 123 1.42 8.43 -24.91
CA THR A 123 2.47 9.44 -24.64
C THR A 123 3.87 8.99 -25.04
N GLY A 124 4.08 7.70 -25.28
CA GLY A 124 5.39 7.11 -25.54
C GLY A 124 6.21 6.83 -24.27
N THR A 125 7.24 6.01 -24.40
CA THR A 125 8.02 5.47 -23.26
C THR A 125 8.77 6.53 -22.44
N TYR A 126 9.15 7.64 -23.07
CA TYR A 126 10.01 8.66 -22.45
C TYR A 126 9.24 9.89 -21.97
N SER A 127 7.91 9.88 -22.05
CA SER A 127 7.08 10.98 -21.56
C SER A 127 7.23 11.17 -20.04
N PRO A 128 7.05 12.40 -19.52
CA PRO A 128 6.97 12.64 -18.08
C PRO A 128 5.94 11.75 -17.37
N GLU A 129 4.81 11.47 -17.99
CA GLU A 129 3.73 10.61 -17.50
C GLU A 129 4.20 9.16 -17.38
N ALA A 130 4.79 8.60 -18.44
CA ALA A 130 5.29 7.23 -18.42
C ALA A 130 6.43 7.03 -17.42
N ARG A 131 7.31 8.03 -17.28
CA ARG A 131 8.36 8.06 -16.27
C ARG A 131 7.79 8.15 -14.86
N TYR A 132 6.73 8.94 -14.67
CA TYR A 132 6.06 9.05 -13.37
C TYR A 132 5.43 7.74 -12.94
N VAL A 133 4.67 7.09 -13.82
CA VAL A 133 4.06 5.79 -13.53
C VAL A 133 5.11 4.74 -13.21
N ARG A 134 6.24 4.71 -13.95
CA ARG A 134 7.34 3.80 -13.65
C ARG A 134 7.92 4.04 -12.25
N ALA A 135 8.18 5.30 -11.89
CA ALA A 135 8.71 5.63 -10.58
C ALA A 135 7.73 5.26 -9.44
N LEU A 136 6.41 5.39 -9.68
CA LEU A 136 5.40 4.89 -8.74
C LEU A 136 5.51 3.37 -8.57
N VAL A 137 5.57 2.61 -9.67
CA VAL A 137 5.71 1.13 -9.63
C VAL A 137 7.00 0.70 -8.91
N GLU A 138 8.13 1.34 -9.22
CA GLU A 138 9.41 1.07 -8.55
C GLU A 138 9.32 1.33 -7.04
N SER A 139 8.62 2.41 -6.63
CA SER A 139 8.40 2.69 -5.21
C SER A 139 7.53 1.64 -4.51
N LEU A 140 6.57 1.02 -5.21
CA LEU A 140 5.75 -0.07 -4.66
C LEU A 140 6.58 -1.34 -4.45
N ALA A 141 7.43 -1.68 -5.42
CA ALA A 141 8.37 -2.79 -5.29
C ALA A 141 9.31 -2.57 -4.10
N GLY A 142 9.85 -1.36 -3.96
CA GLY A 142 10.65 -0.95 -2.79
C GLY A 142 9.88 -1.04 -1.48
N ASN A 143 8.60 -0.65 -1.46
CA ASN A 143 7.73 -0.75 -0.28
C ASN A 143 7.51 -2.21 0.15
N VAL A 144 7.28 -3.13 -0.79
CA VAL A 144 7.16 -4.58 -0.51
C VAL A 144 8.48 -5.11 0.04
N PHE A 145 9.59 -4.83 -0.63
CA PHE A 145 10.91 -5.29 -0.21
C PHE A 145 11.24 -4.81 1.20
N TYR A 146 11.17 -3.50 1.44
CA TYR A 146 11.43 -2.91 2.75
C TYR A 146 10.51 -3.48 3.83
N SER A 147 9.21 -3.61 3.55
CA SER A 147 8.26 -4.19 4.51
C SER A 147 8.56 -5.64 4.87
N SER A 148 9.14 -6.41 3.94
CA SER A 148 9.52 -7.81 4.17
C SER A 148 10.84 -7.99 4.91
N THR A 149 11.76 -7.01 4.85
CA THR A 149 13.11 -7.12 5.40
C THR A 149 13.36 -6.23 6.62
N ALA A 150 12.52 -5.24 6.88
CA ALA A 150 12.73 -4.31 7.98
C ALA A 150 12.50 -4.98 9.34
N GLU A 151 13.46 -4.84 10.25
CA GLU A 151 13.37 -5.31 11.64
C GLU A 151 12.10 -4.81 12.35
N ARG A 152 11.65 -3.60 11.98
CA ARG A 152 10.40 -2.99 12.47
C ARG A 152 9.20 -3.94 12.40
N ASN A 153 9.10 -4.75 11.34
CA ASN A 153 8.01 -5.70 11.17
C ASN A 153 8.33 -7.10 11.74
N ALA A 154 9.60 -7.37 12.05
CA ALA A 154 10.07 -8.62 12.67
C ALA A 154 10.03 -8.58 14.21
N MET A 155 9.75 -7.42 14.82
CA MET A 155 9.64 -7.23 16.29
C MET A 155 8.81 -8.32 17.01
N PRO A 156 7.67 -8.81 16.47
CA PRO A 156 6.92 -9.92 17.07
C PRO A 156 7.68 -11.24 17.21
N LEU A 157 8.67 -11.47 16.34
CA LEU A 157 9.48 -12.69 16.32
C LEU A 157 10.67 -12.59 17.28
N LEU A 158 11.25 -11.39 17.43
CA LEU A 158 12.38 -11.16 18.33
C LEU A 158 11.98 -11.30 19.80
N GLY A 159 10.80 -10.81 20.20
CA GLY A 159 10.28 -10.96 21.57
C GLY A 159 9.96 -12.41 21.97
N LYS A 160 9.48 -13.24 21.02
CA LYS A 160 9.22 -14.67 21.27
C LYS A 160 10.52 -15.48 21.38
N SER A 161 11.53 -15.16 20.58
CA SER A 161 12.84 -15.83 20.67
C SER A 161 13.57 -15.58 21.99
N ALA A 162 13.31 -14.46 22.66
CA ALA A 162 13.92 -14.15 23.96
C ALA A 162 13.27 -14.94 25.11
N GLY A 163 11.96 -15.19 25.07
CA GLY A 163 11.24 -15.94 26.11
C GLY A 163 11.44 -17.46 26.06
N GLU A 164 11.83 -18.01 24.91
CA GLU A 164 12.16 -19.44 24.76
C GLU A 164 13.61 -19.78 25.17
N ASN A 165 14.43 -18.77 25.47
CA ASN A 165 15.83 -18.92 25.86
C ASN A 165 16.12 -18.51 27.33
N GLU A 166 15.09 -18.28 28.15
CA GLU A 166 15.26 -18.19 29.60
C GLU A 166 15.24 -19.61 30.22
N PRO A 167 16.26 -20.00 31.01
CA PRO A 167 16.40 -21.34 31.59
C PRO A 167 15.41 -21.64 32.74
#